data_AF-A0A353NFY4-F1
#
_entry.id   AF-A0A353NFY4-F1
#
_cell.length_a   1.000
_cell.length_b   1.000
_cell.length_c   1.000
_cell.angle_alpha   90.00
_cell.angle_beta   90.00
_cell.angle_gamma   90.00
#
_symmetry.space_group_name_H-M   'P 1'
#
loop_
_entity.id
_entity.type
_entity.pdbx_description
1 polymer ?
#
loop_
_entity_poly.entity_id
_entity_poly.type
_entity_poly.pdbx_seq_one_letter_code
_entity_poly.pdbx_strand_id
1 'polypeptide(L)'
;ELWRRTCFEVFFGIPGQTAYWEGNFSPSGDWNLYRFNDYRQGMAEEQRSDRPSCRAVTTGGSRLELSCSMDIHDLCSDSEVLAAGIACVVLETSGRVSYWAVDHCGARPDFHDRRSFLMQLTATDTSQDVMM
;
A
#
# COMPACT_ATOMS: atom_id res chain seq x y z
N GLU A 1 14.50 -8.89 -1.00
CA GLU A 1 13.99 -7.53 -1.33
C GLU A 1 12.80 -7.66 -2.27
N LEU A 2 11.60 -7.32 -1.78
CA LEU A 2 10.34 -7.50 -2.51
C LEU A 2 10.22 -6.59 -3.74
N TRP A 3 10.77 -5.38 -3.64
CA TRP A 3 10.77 -4.34 -4.69
C TRP A 3 11.57 -4.69 -5.96
N ARG A 4 12.36 -5.77 -5.95
CA ARG A 4 13.12 -6.24 -7.13
C ARG A 4 12.29 -7.11 -8.09
N ARG A 5 11.05 -7.40 -7.73
CA ARG A 5 10.10 -8.20 -8.52
C ARG A 5 8.81 -7.41 -8.65
N THR A 6 7.82 -7.97 -9.34
CA THR A 6 6.47 -7.40 -9.33
C THR A 6 5.97 -7.30 -7.89
N CYS A 7 5.65 -6.08 -7.46
CA CYS A 7 5.19 -5.78 -6.11
C CYS A 7 4.13 -4.66 -6.18
N PHE A 8 3.07 -4.82 -5.41
CA PHE A 8 2.03 -3.81 -5.22
C PHE A 8 2.26 -3.15 -3.88
N GLU A 9 2.14 -1.84 -3.86
CA GLU A 9 2.49 -1.02 -2.71
C GLU A 9 1.32 -0.11 -2.35
N VAL A 10 1.08 0.05 -1.04
CA VAL A 10 0.18 1.06 -0.52
C VAL A 10 0.94 1.91 0.48
N PHE A 11 0.83 3.21 0.33
CA PHE A 11 1.39 4.19 1.25
C PHE A 11 0.24 4.93 1.91
N PHE A 12 0.27 5.09 3.22
CA PHE A 12 -0.81 5.77 3.93
C PHE A 12 -0.35 6.46 5.20
N GLY A 13 -1.03 7.53 5.58
CA GLY A 13 -0.77 8.22 6.84
C GLY A 13 -1.77 9.33 7.12
N ILE A 14 -1.72 9.83 8.35
CA ILE A 14 -2.64 10.86 8.85
C ILE A 14 -2.24 12.24 8.28
N PRO A 15 -3.11 12.98 7.58
CA PRO A 15 -2.83 14.32 7.05
C PRO A 15 -2.25 15.25 8.11
N GLY A 16 -1.22 16.01 7.73
CA GLY A 16 -0.51 16.92 8.65
C GLY A 16 0.57 16.25 9.50
N GLN A 17 0.63 14.92 9.59
CA GLN A 17 1.74 14.20 10.21
C GLN A 17 2.80 13.83 9.19
N THR A 18 4.07 13.79 9.61
CA THR A 18 5.19 13.35 8.76
C THR A 18 5.29 11.84 8.68
N ALA A 19 4.94 11.13 9.75
CA ALA A 19 4.94 9.68 9.78
C ALA A 19 3.91 9.08 8.81
N TYR A 20 4.27 7.92 8.27
CA TYR A 20 3.42 7.14 7.37
C TYR A 20 3.86 5.68 7.36
N TRP A 21 3.03 4.85 6.76
CA TRP A 21 3.29 3.44 6.56
C TRP A 21 3.38 3.10 5.07
N GLU A 22 4.11 2.02 4.79
CA GLU A 22 4.27 1.42 3.48
C GLU A 22 3.97 -0.08 3.59
N GLY A 23 2.87 -0.51 3.00
CA GLY A 23 2.56 -1.93 2.81
C GLY A 23 3.07 -2.42 1.46
N ASN A 24 3.85 -3.49 1.47
CA ASN A 24 4.37 -4.16 0.28
C ASN A 24 3.71 -5.53 0.14
N PHE A 25 3.18 -5.85 -1.05
CA PHE A 25 2.51 -7.12 -1.33
C PHE A 25 3.00 -7.71 -2.64
N SER A 26 3.56 -8.92 -2.60
CA SER A 26 4.01 -9.64 -3.78
C SER A 26 3.00 -10.69 -4.23
N PRO A 27 2.87 -10.95 -5.55
CA PRO A 27 2.09 -12.07 -6.05
C PRO A 27 2.53 -13.45 -5.54
N SER A 28 3.76 -13.59 -5.01
CA SER A 28 4.22 -14.81 -4.35
C SER A 28 3.59 -15.04 -2.98
N GLY A 29 2.89 -14.06 -2.42
CA GLY A 29 2.37 -14.09 -1.05
C GLY A 29 3.34 -13.57 0.01
N ASP A 30 4.53 -13.13 -0.40
CA ASP A 30 5.43 -12.37 0.46
C ASP A 30 4.89 -10.95 0.67
N TRP A 31 5.07 -10.41 1.86
CA TRP A 31 4.60 -9.08 2.23
C TRP A 31 5.54 -8.46 3.27
N ASN A 32 5.46 -7.13 3.42
CA ASN A 32 6.00 -6.44 4.59
C ASN A 32 5.20 -5.17 4.87
N LEU A 33 5.22 -4.70 6.10
CA LEU A 33 4.70 -3.39 6.49
C LEU A 33 5.83 -2.62 7.16
N TYR A 34 6.16 -1.45 6.62
CA TYR A 34 7.13 -0.55 7.21
C TYR A 34 6.45 0.71 7.73
N ARG A 35 6.99 1.25 8.81
CA ARG A 35 6.69 2.60 9.29
C ARG A 35 7.89 3.50 9.05
N PHE A 36 7.61 4.73 8.63
CA PHE A 36 8.57 5.81 8.48
C PHE A 36 8.24 6.94 9.45
N ASN A 37 9.28 7.63 9.94
CA ASN A 37 9.12 8.82 10.77
C ASN A 37 8.92 10.09 9.95
N ASP A 38 9.51 10.12 8.76
CA ASP A 38 9.44 11.20 7.78
C ASP A 38 9.84 10.65 6.39
N TYR A 39 9.86 11.50 5.37
CA TYR A 39 10.24 11.15 4.00
C TYR A 39 11.54 10.32 3.93
N ARG A 40 11.38 9.01 3.63
CA ARG A 40 12.43 7.98 3.54
C ARG A 40 13.34 7.90 4.76
N GLN A 41 12.86 8.31 5.94
CA GLN A 41 13.61 8.33 7.19
C GLN A 41 12.99 7.45 8.26
N GLY A 42 13.85 6.80 9.05
CA GLY A 42 13.43 6.01 10.21
C GLY A 42 12.62 4.77 9.84
N MET A 43 12.90 4.16 8.67
CA MET A 43 12.27 2.92 8.24
C MET A 43 12.44 1.83 9.31
N ALA A 44 11.33 1.30 9.80
CA ALA A 44 11.29 0.18 10.72
C ALA A 44 10.14 -0.76 10.32
N GLU A 45 10.32 -2.06 10.52
CA GLU A 45 9.22 -3.03 10.38
C GLU A 45 8.12 -2.72 11.40
N GLU A 46 6.88 -2.72 10.94
CA GLU A 46 5.69 -2.49 11.76
C GLU A 46 5.03 -3.83 12.07
N GLN A 47 5.05 -4.20 13.35
CA GLN A 47 4.61 -5.53 13.82
C GLN A 47 3.22 -5.48 14.48
N ARG A 48 2.59 -4.30 14.53
CA ARG A 48 1.25 -4.11 15.12
C ARG A 48 0.10 -4.52 14.19
N SER A 49 0.40 -4.94 12.96
CA SER A 49 -0.60 -5.46 12.03
C SER A 49 -0.44 -6.96 11.88
N ASP A 50 -1.56 -7.67 11.86
CA ASP A 50 -1.59 -9.10 11.54
C ASP A 50 -1.19 -9.36 10.09
N ARG A 51 -0.86 -10.62 9.79
CA ARG A 51 -0.56 -11.05 8.42
C ARG A 51 -1.76 -10.74 7.50
N PRO A 52 -1.55 -10.01 6.38
CA PRO A 52 -2.61 -9.74 5.43
C PRO A 52 -3.09 -11.02 4.74
N SER A 53 -4.39 -11.06 4.45
CA SER A 53 -4.98 -12.08 3.59
C SER A 53 -4.86 -11.61 2.14
N CYS A 54 -3.96 -12.24 1.38
CA CYS A 54 -3.71 -11.90 -0.02
C CYS A 54 -4.02 -13.07 -0.96
N ARG A 55 -4.65 -12.76 -2.10
CA ARG A 55 -4.91 -13.71 -3.19
C ARG A 55 -4.45 -13.11 -4.52
N ALA A 56 -3.52 -13.80 -5.17
CA ALA A 56 -3.10 -13.50 -6.53
C ALA A 56 -3.78 -14.45 -7.53
N VAL A 57 -4.34 -13.90 -8.60
CA VAL A 57 -4.97 -14.67 -9.69
C VAL A 57 -4.37 -14.22 -11.02
N THR A 58 -3.96 -15.17 -11.85
CA THR A 58 -3.56 -14.91 -13.23
C THR A 58 -4.63 -15.44 -14.18
N THR A 59 -5.20 -14.57 -14.99
CA THR A 59 -6.28 -14.88 -15.95
C THR A 59 -5.80 -14.66 -17.37
N GLY A 60 -6.04 -15.64 -18.25
CA GLY A 60 -5.71 -15.53 -19.67
C GLY A 60 -4.21 -15.37 -19.99
N GLY A 61 -3.33 -15.65 -19.02
CA GLY A 61 -1.86 -15.57 -19.18
C GLY A 61 -1.27 -14.16 -19.25
N SER A 62 -2.09 -13.11 -19.19
CA SER A 62 -1.65 -11.73 -19.37
C SER A 62 -2.20 -10.75 -18.34
N ARG A 63 -3.24 -11.13 -17.58
CA ARG A 63 -3.78 -10.31 -16.50
C ARG A 63 -3.44 -10.93 -15.15
N LEU A 64 -2.73 -10.17 -14.33
CA LEU A 64 -2.50 -10.46 -12.92
C LEU A 64 -3.41 -9.56 -12.08
N GLU A 65 -4.13 -10.16 -11.14
CA GLU A 65 -4.90 -9.47 -10.12
C GLU A 65 -4.41 -9.88 -8.74
N LEU A 66 -4.15 -8.91 -7.87
CA LEU A 66 -3.81 -9.13 -6.48
C LEU A 66 -4.85 -8.44 -5.61
N SER A 67 -5.54 -9.21 -4.77
CA SER A 67 -6.43 -8.70 -3.73
C SER A 67 -5.79 -8.94 -2.38
N CYS A 68 -5.64 -7.91 -1.56
CA CYS A 68 -5.12 -8.01 -0.20
C CYS A 68 -6.06 -7.30 0.77
N SER A 69 -6.19 -7.87 1.96
CA SER A 69 -6.89 -7.26 3.11
C SER A 69 -5.96 -7.33 4.31
N MET A 70 -5.84 -6.20 5.02
CA MET A 70 -4.94 -6.00 6.15
C MET A 70 -5.68 -5.19 7.21
N ASP A 71 -5.60 -5.63 8.46
CA ASP A 71 -6.12 -4.87 9.59
C ASP A 71 -5.11 -3.82 10.02
N ILE A 72 -5.56 -2.59 10.19
CA ILE A 72 -4.74 -1.43 10.57
C ILE A 72 -5.24 -0.75 11.85
N HIS A 73 -6.21 -1.33 12.56
CA HIS A 73 -6.80 -0.76 13.77
C HIS A 73 -5.75 -0.39 14.84
N ASP A 74 -4.69 -1.18 14.97
CA ASP A 74 -3.63 -0.94 15.96
C ASP A 74 -2.54 0.05 15.49
N LEU A 75 -2.64 0.53 14.24
CA LEU A 75 -1.72 1.52 13.67
C LEU A 75 -2.18 2.96 13.95
N CYS A 76 -3.49 3.19 13.84
CA CYS A 76 -4.14 4.50 14.00
C CYS A 76 -5.60 4.34 14.45
N SER A 77 -6.16 5.37 15.08
CA SER A 77 -7.58 5.35 15.50
C SER A 77 -8.53 5.37 14.31
N ASP A 78 -9.66 4.67 14.43
CA ASP A 78 -10.77 4.71 13.46
C ASP A 78 -11.36 6.13 13.22
N SER A 79 -11.10 7.07 14.13
CA SER A 79 -11.51 8.47 13.96
C SER A 79 -10.61 9.26 13.00
N GLU A 80 -9.45 8.71 12.62
CA GLU A 80 -8.52 9.35 11.70
C GLU A 80 -8.97 9.19 10.24
N VAL A 81 -8.83 10.26 9.46
CA VAL A 81 -8.90 10.20 8.00
C VAL A 81 -7.49 9.96 7.48
N LEU A 82 -7.27 8.92 6.69
CA LEU A 82 -5.95 8.64 6.13
C LEU A 82 -5.85 9.18 4.69
N ALA A 83 -4.73 9.80 4.37
CA ALA A 83 -4.32 10.03 2.99
C ALA A 83 -3.52 8.83 2.51
N ALA A 84 -3.83 8.31 1.33
CA ALA A 84 -3.20 7.12 0.77
C ALA A 84 -2.80 7.26 -0.70
N GLY A 85 -1.71 6.60 -1.07
CA GLY A 85 -1.27 6.38 -2.45
C GLY A 85 -1.17 4.88 -2.73
N ILE A 86 -1.53 4.45 -3.93
CA ILE A 86 -1.33 3.07 -4.41
C ILE A 86 -0.36 3.12 -5.58
N ALA A 87 0.59 2.19 -5.56
CA ALA A 87 1.62 2.04 -6.55
C ALA A 87 1.85 0.56 -6.89
N CYS A 88 2.53 0.31 -8.00
CA CYS A 88 3.13 -0.98 -8.26
C CYS A 88 4.40 -0.86 -9.10
N VAL A 89 5.34 -1.75 -8.78
CA VAL A 89 6.48 -2.07 -9.64
C VAL A 89 6.10 -3.33 -10.40
N VAL A 90 6.24 -3.30 -11.73
CA VAL A 90 5.98 -4.47 -12.59
C VAL A 90 7.28 -4.87 -13.27
N LEU A 91 7.73 -6.10 -13.00
CA LEU A 91 8.82 -6.75 -13.72
C LEU A 91 8.22 -7.64 -14.81
N GLU A 92 8.39 -7.22 -16.05
CA GLU A 92 7.97 -8.01 -17.21
C GLU A 92 8.87 -9.23 -17.43
N THR A 93 8.36 -10.22 -18.17
CA THR A 93 9.15 -11.41 -18.58
C THR A 93 10.35 -11.06 -19.46
N SER A 94 10.31 -9.89 -20.13
CA SER A 94 11.43 -9.33 -20.90
C SER A 94 12.57 -8.79 -20.02
N GLY A 95 12.37 -8.69 -18.70
CA GLY A 95 13.29 -8.05 -17.76
C GLY A 95 13.09 -6.53 -17.63
N ARG A 96 12.16 -5.93 -18.39
CA ARG A 96 11.81 -4.52 -18.26
C ARG A 96 11.06 -4.28 -16.94
N VAL A 97 11.47 -3.23 -16.23
CA VAL A 97 10.78 -2.74 -15.04
C VAL A 97 9.96 -1.51 -15.41
N SER A 98 8.70 -1.48 -14.98
CA SER A 98 7.84 -0.30 -15.08
C SER A 98 7.26 0.06 -13.72
N TYR A 99 6.99 1.34 -13.52
CA TYR A 99 6.49 1.92 -12.28
C TYR A 99 5.15 2.56 -12.56
N TRP A 100 4.16 2.23 -11.76
CA TRP A 100 2.80 2.71 -11.89
C TRP A 100 2.35 3.23 -10.55
N ALA A 101 1.59 4.32 -10.56
CA ALA A 101 0.91 4.84 -9.39
C ALA A 101 -0.34 5.58 -9.85
N VAL A 102 -1.25 5.87 -8.91
CA VAL A 102 -2.38 6.78 -9.16
C VAL A 102 -1.86 8.15 -9.64
N ASP A 103 -0.75 8.61 -9.06
CA ASP A 103 -0.07 9.84 -9.45
C ASP A 103 1.44 9.76 -9.22
N HIS A 104 2.18 10.49 -10.05
CA HIS A 104 3.61 10.74 -9.90
C HIS A 104 3.85 12.26 -9.94
N CYS A 105 3.73 12.92 -8.79
CA CYS A 105 3.81 14.38 -8.73
C CYS A 105 5.22 14.95 -9.05
N GLY A 106 6.26 14.10 -8.99
CA GLY A 106 7.65 14.46 -9.27
C GLY A 106 8.07 14.18 -10.72
N ALA A 107 9.26 14.65 -11.08
CA ALA A 107 9.86 14.38 -12.40
C ALA A 107 10.30 12.91 -12.59
N ARG A 108 10.37 12.14 -11.50
CA ARG A 108 10.69 10.71 -11.49
C ARG A 108 9.71 9.98 -10.58
N PRO A 109 9.46 8.68 -10.81
CA PRO A 109 8.68 7.87 -9.89
C PRO A 109 9.29 7.91 -8.47
N ASP A 110 8.56 8.48 -7.53
CA ASP A 110 8.87 8.44 -6.11
C ASP A 110 7.58 8.18 -5.33
N PHE A 111 7.34 6.91 -4.97
CA PHE A 111 6.11 6.52 -4.28
C PHE A 111 6.03 7.04 -2.83
N HIS A 112 7.16 7.47 -2.25
CA HIS A 112 7.20 8.02 -0.89
C HIS A 112 6.88 9.52 -0.86
N ASP A 113 6.74 10.17 -2.01
CA ASP A 113 6.33 11.57 -2.05
C ASP A 113 4.85 11.69 -1.65
N ARG A 114 4.64 12.16 -0.43
CA ARG A 114 3.31 12.29 0.17
C ARG A 114 2.33 13.13 -0.65
N ARG A 115 2.83 14.01 -1.53
CA ARG A 115 1.98 14.80 -2.43
C ARG A 115 1.19 13.91 -3.40
N SER A 116 1.62 12.67 -3.63
CA SER A 116 0.90 11.68 -4.45
C SER A 116 -0.04 10.78 -3.63
N PHE A 117 -0.25 11.03 -2.33
CA PHE A 117 -1.23 10.31 -1.50
C PHE A 117 -2.63 10.93 -1.70
N LEU A 118 -3.22 10.70 -2.87
CA LEU A 118 -4.42 11.40 -3.33
C LEU A 118 -5.74 10.76 -2.89
N MET A 119 -5.73 9.54 -2.35
CA MET A 119 -6.93 8.87 -1.86
C MET A 119 -7.20 9.20 -0.40
N GLN A 120 -8.47 9.30 -0.02
CA GLN A 120 -8.89 9.42 1.38
C GLN A 120 -9.53 8.12 1.83
N LEU A 121 -9.07 7.59 2.96
CA LEU A 121 -9.63 6.40 3.60
C LEU A 121 -10.23 6.80 4.94
N THR A 122 -11.46 6.38 5.18
CA THR A 122 -12.18 6.57 6.45
C THR A 122 -12.68 5.22 6.91
N ALA A 123 -12.75 5.01 8.23
CA ALA A 123 -13.48 3.86 8.75
C ALA A 123 -14.93 3.89 8.23
N THR A 124 -15.40 2.74 7.76
CA THR A 124 -16.82 2.58 7.42
C THR A 124 -17.61 2.47 8.71
N ASP A 125 -18.65 3.29 8.87
CA ASP A 125 -19.55 3.18 10.01
C ASP A 125 -20.37 1.89 9.86
N THR A 126 -19.97 0.82 10.55
CA THR A 126 -20.64 -0.48 10.50
C THR A 126 -21.99 -0.49 11.23
N SER A 127 -22.45 0.66 11.75
CA SER A 127 -23.73 0.81 12.46
C SER A 127 -24.99 0.67 11.59
N GLN A 128 -24.86 0.43 10.27
CA GLN A 128 -26.01 0.23 9.37
C GLN A 128 -26.16 -1.17 8.77
N ASP A 129 -25.24 -2.11 8.99
CA ASP A 129 -25.31 -3.45 8.38
C ASP A 129 -26.09 -4.51 9.21
N VAL A 130 -26.87 -4.09 10.22
CA VAL A 130 -27.84 -4.95 10.91
C VAL A 130 -29.28 -4.52 10.58
N MET A 131 -29.61 -4.41 9.30
CA MET A 131 -31.00 -4.41 8.81
C MET A 131 -31.04 -4.83 7.34
N MET A 132 -30.94 -6.13 7.06
CA MET A 132 -31.62 -6.77 5.92
C MET A 132 -31.72 -8.28 6.12
#